data_AF-A0A2S7QUK5-F1
#
_entry.id   AF-A0A2S7QUK5-F1
#
_cell.length_a   1.000
_cell.length_b   1.000
_cell.length_c   1.000
_cell.angle_alpha   90.00
_cell.angle_beta   90.00
_cell.angle_gamma   90.00
#
_symmetry.space_group_name_H-M   'P 1'
#
loop_
_entity.id
_entity.type
_entity.pdbx_description
1 polymer ?
#
loop_
_entity_poly.entity_id
_entity_poly.type
_entity_poly.pdbx_seq_one_letter_code
_entity_poly.pdbx_strand_id
1 'polypeptide(L)'
;MDTPDEEAINSGIAALGLTNPSSDRSMTDLLQRSRTLIAELDEFRTYLKNQKKDKGVELRHFGSCLQSEFKSLEKLANLDPGNEKVAHTISSSNFPFYFAVWSTAKSCTAITAMRKRFFWSFSTIKSKRFDLPMQKGVKSVEVDIVANDGLEWVKVNTITARRMLYDLTKAGWHEDDSSDDEQDALQDDDDESEGLLKQAKLLVEAAKLSRTKYQNPKVRLVLPRITRDDPPHVAKVLESIKALGVTVQTVEDIPATPELSSVIGRMVVDPFANFSDVLNVDCTMVFAFISDLSHGRVEQEDWYHKFIVKQMEVEKEDLLLPNHVWPACASRKLVCTRLAVERAQEIVDTIGTDTEKKRMRLLFGLDGPSTNEELTEGFQSLSEYRIPPEWKLPFEIVDVDLSTIKSKLPPIANEIANILSDLNQSVFFYGWQTGYTTISSHRVVAKDIENTIEAKRGSEDVRGPDIWLSPMARSLVGREKQRRGAKD
;
A
#
# COMPACT_ATOMS: atom_id res chain seq x y z
N MET A 1 -40.13 22.57 -13.49
CA MET A 1 -38.93 21.73 -13.68
C MET A 1 -39.19 20.94 -14.93
N ASP A 2 -38.96 21.59 -16.08
CA ASP A 2 -39.04 20.94 -17.37
C ASP A 2 -37.82 20.03 -17.51
N THR A 3 -38.09 18.77 -17.85
CA THR A 3 -37.03 17.86 -18.28
C THR A 3 -36.59 18.33 -19.66
N PRO A 4 -35.29 18.56 -19.90
CA PRO A 4 -34.86 18.98 -21.23
C PRO A 4 -35.22 17.90 -22.25
N ASP A 5 -35.79 18.32 -23.38
CA ASP A 5 -36.30 17.46 -24.45
C ASP A 5 -35.21 16.49 -24.94
N GLU A 6 -35.37 15.19 -24.70
CA GLU A 6 -34.42 14.14 -25.13
C GLU A 6 -34.17 14.19 -26.65
N GLU A 7 -35.14 14.64 -27.44
CA GLU A 7 -35.00 14.82 -28.89
C GLU A 7 -34.03 15.96 -29.27
N ALA A 8 -34.03 17.06 -28.53
CA ALA A 8 -33.12 18.18 -28.76
C ALA A 8 -31.66 17.79 -28.44
N ILE A 9 -31.46 17.04 -27.36
CA ILE A 9 -30.14 16.51 -26.95
C ILE A 9 -29.60 15.52 -27.98
N ASN A 10 -30.47 14.61 -28.47
CA ASN A 10 -30.08 13.63 -29.49
C ASN A 10 -29.76 14.28 -30.84
N SER A 11 -30.45 15.37 -31.21
CA SER A 11 -30.18 16.13 -32.44
C SER A 11 -28.81 16.83 -32.42
N GLY A 12 -28.44 17.48 -31.32
CA GLY A 12 -27.12 18.11 -31.15
C GLY A 12 -25.96 17.09 -31.16
N ILE A 13 -26.15 15.93 -30.51
CA ILE A 13 -25.16 14.85 -30.51
C ILE A 13 -24.98 14.22 -31.89
N ALA A 14 -26.03 14.16 -32.72
CA ALA A 14 -25.95 13.65 -34.09
C ALA A 14 -25.19 14.59 -35.04
N ALA A 15 -25.26 15.91 -34.80
CA ALA A 15 -24.51 16.90 -35.57
C ALA A 15 -22.98 16.78 -35.40
N LEU A 16 -22.52 16.20 -34.28
CA LEU A 16 -21.10 16.01 -33.93
C LEU A 16 -20.46 14.75 -34.55
N GLY A 17 -21.14 14.03 -35.44
CA GLY A 17 -20.55 12.96 -36.25
C GLY A 17 -20.07 11.72 -35.48
N LEU A 18 -20.48 11.56 -34.22
CA LEU A 18 -20.06 10.43 -33.38
C LEU A 18 -20.71 9.12 -33.87
N THR A 19 -20.02 8.33 -34.67
CA THR A 19 -20.43 6.94 -34.99
C THR A 19 -20.03 5.99 -33.85
N ASN A 20 -20.93 5.08 -33.45
CA ASN A 20 -20.60 4.03 -32.49
C ASN A 20 -19.45 3.17 -33.06
N PRO A 21 -18.34 2.94 -32.33
CA PRO A 21 -17.39 1.93 -32.74
C PRO A 21 -18.12 0.58 -32.79
N SER A 22 -18.08 -0.02 -33.98
CA SER A 22 -18.72 -1.26 -34.41
C SER A 22 -18.81 -2.32 -33.31
N SER A 23 -20.04 -2.68 -32.97
CA SER A 23 -20.43 -3.73 -32.03
C SER A 23 -20.30 -5.14 -32.64
N ASP A 24 -19.18 -5.46 -33.25
CA ASP A 24 -18.86 -6.84 -33.66
C ASP A 24 -18.06 -7.50 -32.53
N ARG A 25 -18.75 -7.84 -31.44
CA ARG A 25 -18.20 -8.71 -30.39
C ARG A 25 -18.97 -10.02 -30.41
N SER A 26 -18.38 -11.03 -31.02
CA SER A 26 -18.91 -12.39 -30.93
C SER A 26 -18.95 -12.82 -29.47
N MET A 27 -20.08 -13.39 -29.04
CA MET A 27 -20.27 -13.92 -27.68
C MET A 27 -19.18 -14.93 -27.29
N THR A 28 -18.67 -15.68 -28.27
CA THR A 28 -17.58 -16.64 -28.10
C THR A 28 -16.28 -15.96 -27.69
N ASP A 29 -15.95 -14.79 -28.24
CA ASP A 29 -14.76 -14.01 -27.86
C ASP A 29 -14.85 -13.52 -26.41
N LEU A 30 -16.00 -12.95 -26.03
CA LEU A 30 -16.25 -12.48 -24.67
C LEU A 30 -16.13 -13.61 -23.63
N LEU A 31 -16.69 -14.78 -23.96
CA LEU A 31 -16.53 -15.97 -23.12
C LEU A 31 -15.09 -16.45 -23.02
N GLN A 32 -14.35 -16.48 -24.12
CA GLN A 32 -12.97 -16.93 -24.10
C GLN A 32 -12.11 -15.99 -23.26
N ARG A 33 -12.25 -14.67 -23.46
CA ARG A 33 -11.51 -13.66 -22.71
C ARG A 33 -11.86 -13.67 -21.22
N SER A 34 -13.13 -13.93 -20.87
CA SER A 34 -13.53 -14.03 -19.46
C SER A 34 -12.98 -15.27 -18.77
N ARG A 35 -12.89 -16.41 -19.47
CA ARG A 35 -12.17 -17.60 -18.96
C ARG A 35 -10.70 -17.31 -18.72
N THR A 36 -10.02 -16.67 -19.67
CA THR A 36 -8.61 -16.29 -19.53
C THR A 36 -8.41 -15.38 -18.31
N LEU A 37 -9.25 -14.37 -18.13
CA LEU A 37 -9.14 -13.44 -17.00
C LEU A 37 -9.34 -14.14 -15.65
N ILE A 38 -10.31 -15.06 -15.54
CA ILE A 38 -10.51 -15.86 -14.32
C ILE A 38 -9.27 -16.72 -14.02
N ALA A 39 -8.72 -17.38 -15.04
CA ALA A 39 -7.51 -18.19 -14.89
C ALA A 39 -6.32 -17.35 -14.41
N GLU A 40 -6.09 -16.18 -15.01
CA GLU A 40 -5.06 -15.23 -14.59
C GLU A 40 -5.26 -14.75 -13.14
N LEU A 41 -6.51 -14.46 -12.74
CA LEU A 41 -6.80 -14.04 -11.36
C LEU A 41 -6.53 -15.16 -10.35
N ASP A 42 -6.84 -16.41 -10.68
CA ASP A 42 -6.58 -17.56 -9.82
C ASP A 42 -5.08 -17.93 -9.77
N GLU A 43 -4.34 -17.73 -10.85
CA GLU A 43 -2.88 -17.81 -10.86
C GLU A 43 -2.29 -16.76 -9.91
N PHE A 44 -2.73 -15.51 -9.98
CA PHE A 44 -2.28 -14.44 -9.09
C PHE A 44 -2.58 -14.74 -7.60
N ARG A 45 -3.78 -15.26 -7.30
CA ARG A 45 -4.14 -15.69 -5.93
C ARG A 45 -3.25 -16.83 -5.44
N THR A 46 -2.93 -17.78 -6.30
CA THR A 46 -2.06 -18.91 -5.97
C THR A 46 -0.64 -18.43 -5.70
N TYR A 47 -0.14 -17.51 -6.54
CA TYR A 47 1.14 -16.86 -6.33
C TYR A 47 1.22 -16.13 -4.97
N LEU A 48 0.19 -15.34 -4.62
CA LEU A 48 0.11 -14.66 -3.32
C LEU A 48 0.14 -15.64 -2.14
N LYS A 49 -0.59 -16.76 -2.22
CA LYS A 49 -0.58 -17.79 -1.18
C LYS A 49 0.79 -18.45 -1.02
N ASN A 50 1.44 -18.79 -2.12
CA ASN A 50 2.78 -19.38 -2.11
C ASN A 50 3.81 -18.43 -1.48
N GLN A 51 3.61 -17.12 -1.63
CA GLN A 51 4.43 -16.08 -1.01
C GLN A 51 3.98 -15.69 0.41
N LYS A 52 2.96 -16.36 1.00
CA LYS A 52 2.32 -16.00 2.29
C LYS A 52 1.84 -14.53 2.35
N LYS A 53 1.46 -13.94 1.21
CA LYS A 53 1.02 -12.53 1.05
C LYS A 53 -0.47 -12.39 0.70
N ASP A 54 -1.24 -13.47 0.75
CA ASP A 54 -2.66 -13.52 0.40
C ASP A 54 -3.54 -12.61 1.27
N LYS A 55 -3.18 -12.42 2.55
CA LYS A 55 -3.88 -11.50 3.45
C LYS A 55 -3.58 -10.02 3.18
N GLY A 56 -2.51 -9.72 2.45
CA GLY A 56 -2.07 -8.35 2.17
C GLY A 56 -2.76 -7.70 0.96
N VAL A 57 -3.54 -8.46 0.18
CA VAL A 57 -4.18 -7.96 -1.05
C VAL A 57 -5.68 -8.22 -1.03
N GLU A 58 -6.48 -7.15 -1.05
CA GLU A 58 -7.95 -7.24 -1.06
C GLU A 58 -8.48 -7.55 -2.48
N LEU A 59 -8.61 -8.84 -2.82
CA LEU A 59 -9.11 -9.30 -4.14
C LEU A 59 -10.53 -9.87 -4.12
N ARG A 60 -11.12 -10.05 -2.94
CA ARG A 60 -12.38 -10.80 -2.78
C ARG A 60 -13.53 -10.17 -3.56
N HIS A 61 -13.73 -8.86 -3.43
CA HIS A 61 -14.84 -8.17 -4.05
C HIS A 61 -14.76 -8.21 -5.59
N PHE A 62 -13.62 -7.82 -6.16
CA PHE A 62 -13.36 -7.89 -7.60
C PHE A 62 -13.60 -9.29 -8.15
N GLY A 63 -13.02 -10.32 -7.52
CA GLY A 63 -13.15 -11.69 -7.99
C GLY A 63 -14.56 -12.27 -7.87
N SER A 64 -15.32 -11.94 -6.81
CA SER A 64 -16.72 -12.38 -6.70
C SER A 64 -17.61 -11.74 -7.78
N CYS A 65 -17.42 -10.45 -8.06
CA CYS A 65 -18.13 -9.75 -9.12
C CYS A 65 -17.80 -10.31 -10.52
N LEU A 66 -16.52 -10.52 -10.81
CA LEU A 66 -16.07 -11.14 -12.06
C LEU A 66 -16.64 -12.55 -12.25
N GLN A 67 -16.62 -13.38 -11.21
CA GLN A 67 -17.18 -14.74 -11.29
C GLN A 67 -18.68 -14.72 -11.58
N SER A 68 -19.39 -13.73 -11.04
CA SER A 68 -20.83 -13.56 -11.24
C SER A 68 -21.12 -13.11 -12.68
N GLU A 69 -20.34 -12.16 -13.21
CA GLU A 69 -20.40 -11.74 -14.61
C GLU A 69 -20.13 -12.90 -15.57
N PHE A 70 -19.08 -13.68 -15.30
CA PHE A 70 -18.74 -14.86 -16.12
C PHE A 70 -19.88 -15.88 -16.15
N LYS A 71 -20.46 -16.21 -15.00
CA LYS A 71 -21.61 -17.13 -14.93
C LYS A 71 -22.82 -16.60 -15.70
N SER A 72 -23.03 -15.29 -15.70
CA SER A 72 -24.10 -14.65 -16.48
C SER A 72 -23.83 -14.77 -17.98
N LEU A 73 -22.61 -14.50 -18.43
CA LEU A 73 -22.21 -14.69 -19.83
C LEU A 73 -22.32 -16.16 -20.25
N GLU A 74 -21.86 -17.10 -19.43
CA GLU A 74 -21.94 -18.54 -19.73
C GLU A 74 -23.38 -19.01 -19.92
N LYS A 75 -24.32 -18.52 -19.09
CA LYS A 75 -25.75 -18.79 -19.27
C LYS A 75 -26.30 -18.21 -20.58
N LEU A 76 -25.94 -16.97 -20.91
CA LEU A 76 -26.42 -16.29 -22.11
C LEU A 76 -25.90 -16.95 -23.39
N ALA A 77 -24.69 -17.52 -23.38
CA ALA A 77 -24.12 -18.20 -24.53
C ALA A 77 -24.82 -19.53 -24.87
N ASN A 78 -25.55 -20.10 -23.91
CA ASN A 78 -26.38 -21.29 -24.13
C ASN A 78 -27.79 -20.96 -24.65
N LEU A 79 -28.11 -19.66 -24.84
CA LEU A 79 -29.38 -19.19 -25.39
C LEU A 79 -29.23 -18.78 -26.86
N ASP A 80 -30.35 -18.75 -27.59
CA ASP A 80 -30.38 -18.37 -29.01
C ASP A 80 -29.92 -16.90 -29.21
N PRO A 81 -28.81 -16.67 -29.95
CA PRO A 81 -28.31 -15.33 -30.25
C PRO A 81 -29.26 -14.48 -31.10
N GLY A 82 -30.22 -15.11 -31.80
CA GLY A 82 -31.24 -14.41 -32.58
C GLY A 82 -32.30 -13.69 -31.74
N ASN A 83 -32.29 -13.87 -30.43
CA ASN A 83 -33.18 -13.18 -29.51
C ASN A 83 -32.65 -11.77 -29.20
N GLU A 84 -33.39 -10.73 -29.61
CA GLU A 84 -33.04 -9.32 -29.37
C GLU A 84 -32.76 -9.01 -27.89
N LYS A 85 -33.44 -9.67 -26.95
CA LYS A 85 -33.18 -9.49 -25.51
C LYS A 85 -31.82 -10.05 -25.09
N VAL A 86 -31.41 -11.17 -25.69
CA VAL A 86 -30.10 -11.79 -25.44
C VAL A 86 -28.99 -10.93 -26.04
N ALA A 87 -29.17 -10.47 -27.29
CA ALA A 87 -28.24 -9.56 -27.95
C ALA A 87 -28.06 -8.23 -27.17
N HIS A 88 -29.15 -7.63 -26.69
CA HIS A 88 -29.10 -6.43 -25.85
C HIS A 88 -28.40 -6.70 -24.51
N THR A 89 -28.63 -7.86 -23.89
CA THR A 89 -27.96 -8.20 -22.62
C THR A 89 -26.46 -8.37 -22.82
N ILE A 90 -26.04 -9.01 -23.91
CA ILE A 90 -24.62 -9.18 -24.27
C ILE A 90 -23.95 -7.83 -24.53
N SER A 91 -24.62 -6.91 -25.25
CA SER A 91 -24.08 -5.57 -25.50
C SER A 91 -23.95 -4.74 -24.21
N SER A 92 -24.81 -5.00 -23.23
CA SER A 92 -24.79 -4.38 -21.89
C SER A 92 -23.87 -5.07 -20.87
N SER A 93 -23.09 -6.08 -21.26
CA SER A 93 -22.19 -6.79 -20.33
C SER A 93 -21.17 -5.85 -19.69
N ASN A 94 -20.90 -6.07 -18.40
CA ASN A 94 -19.87 -5.37 -17.65
C ASN A 94 -18.47 -5.98 -17.85
N PHE A 95 -18.34 -7.09 -18.58
CA PHE A 95 -17.05 -7.72 -18.85
C PHE A 95 -15.98 -6.78 -19.42
N PRO A 96 -16.27 -5.88 -20.38
CA PRO A 96 -15.29 -4.93 -20.89
C PRO A 96 -14.67 -4.04 -19.79
N PHE A 97 -15.45 -3.71 -18.76
CA PHE A 97 -14.94 -2.99 -17.59
C PHE A 97 -13.99 -3.87 -16.77
N TYR A 98 -14.38 -5.10 -16.42
CA TYR A 98 -13.50 -6.01 -15.67
C TYR A 98 -12.20 -6.32 -16.42
N PHE A 99 -12.28 -6.48 -17.74
CA PHE A 99 -11.12 -6.66 -18.61
C PHE A 99 -10.20 -5.43 -18.58
N ALA A 100 -10.74 -4.22 -18.67
CA ALA A 100 -9.97 -3.00 -18.60
C ALA A 100 -9.31 -2.82 -17.22
N VAL A 101 -10.03 -3.12 -16.13
CA VAL A 101 -9.49 -3.09 -14.76
C VAL A 101 -8.33 -4.07 -14.61
N TRP A 102 -8.50 -5.33 -15.03
CA TRP A 102 -7.43 -6.33 -14.91
C TRP A 102 -6.22 -6.01 -15.80
N SER A 103 -6.45 -5.58 -17.04
CA SER A 103 -5.38 -5.15 -17.95
C SER A 103 -4.58 -3.99 -17.35
N THR A 104 -5.27 -3.01 -16.76
CA THR A 104 -4.64 -1.90 -16.05
C THR A 104 -3.88 -2.39 -14.82
N ALA A 105 -4.44 -3.32 -14.05
CA ALA A 105 -3.77 -3.90 -12.87
C ALA A 105 -2.45 -4.59 -13.24
N LYS A 106 -2.40 -5.32 -14.38
CA LYS A 106 -1.17 -5.93 -14.90
C LYS A 106 -0.09 -4.91 -15.27
N SER A 107 -0.45 -3.64 -15.48
CA SER A 107 0.50 -2.53 -15.68
C SER A 107 1.02 -1.93 -14.37
N CYS A 108 0.30 -2.11 -13.26
CA CYS A 108 0.64 -1.56 -11.95
C CYS A 108 1.70 -2.40 -11.20
N THR A 109 2.23 -1.84 -10.12
CA THR A 109 3.14 -2.51 -9.17
C THR A 109 2.54 -2.52 -7.77
N ALA A 110 2.97 -3.47 -6.93
CA ALA A 110 2.65 -3.53 -5.50
C ALA A 110 1.16 -3.28 -5.19
N ILE A 111 0.28 -4.10 -5.79
CA ILE A 111 -1.18 -4.01 -5.64
C ILE A 111 -1.56 -4.44 -4.22
N THR A 112 -2.33 -3.60 -3.54
CA THR A 112 -2.85 -3.86 -2.18
C THR A 112 -4.36 -4.08 -2.17
N ALA A 113 -5.10 -3.62 -3.19
CA ALA A 113 -6.53 -3.88 -3.30
C ALA A 113 -7.07 -3.72 -4.71
N MET A 114 -8.19 -4.39 -4.99
CA MET A 114 -9.00 -4.18 -6.19
C MET A 114 -10.46 -3.91 -5.82
N ARG A 115 -11.04 -2.87 -6.43
CA ARG A 115 -12.40 -2.36 -6.15
C ARG A 115 -12.63 -2.07 -4.67
N LYS A 116 -11.72 -1.31 -4.06
CA LYS A 116 -11.79 -0.90 -2.66
C LYS A 116 -12.60 0.37 -2.52
N ARG A 117 -13.51 0.40 -1.54
CA ARG A 117 -14.30 1.57 -1.21
C ARG A 117 -13.67 2.30 -0.02
N PHE A 118 -13.42 3.59 -0.19
CA PHE A 118 -12.95 4.49 0.85
C PHE A 118 -14.13 5.33 1.33
N PHE A 119 -14.21 5.53 2.64
CA PHE A 119 -15.28 6.29 3.30
C PHE A 119 -14.64 7.41 4.11
N TRP A 120 -15.25 8.59 4.08
CA TRP A 120 -14.81 9.73 4.88
C TRP A 120 -15.99 10.61 5.28
N SER A 121 -15.77 11.44 6.30
CA SER A 121 -16.72 12.43 6.77
C SER A 121 -15.97 13.68 7.22
N PHE A 122 -16.52 14.86 6.98
CA PHE A 122 -16.01 16.13 7.50
C PHE A 122 -16.61 16.50 8.85
N SER A 123 -17.63 15.79 9.31
CA SER A 123 -18.15 15.97 10.66
C SER A 123 -17.19 15.34 11.66
N THR A 124 -16.83 16.12 12.69
CA THR A 124 -15.98 15.71 13.82
C THR A 124 -16.68 14.65 14.67
N ILE A 125 -16.82 13.42 14.16
CA ILE A 125 -17.39 12.33 14.93
C ILE A 125 -16.28 11.68 15.74
N LYS A 126 -16.19 12.09 17.01
CA LYS A 126 -15.49 11.36 18.06
C LYS A 126 -16.21 10.03 18.32
N SER A 127 -15.99 8.98 17.52
CA SER A 127 -16.34 7.62 17.95
C SER A 127 -15.44 6.55 17.33
N LYS A 128 -14.66 5.89 18.19
CA LYS A 128 -14.12 4.56 17.95
C LYS A 128 -15.28 3.57 18.06
N ARG A 129 -15.79 3.07 16.92
CA ARG A 129 -16.35 1.71 16.76
C ARG A 129 -16.87 1.52 15.33
N PHE A 130 -16.32 0.52 14.67
CA PHE A 130 -16.86 -0.10 13.46
C PHE A 130 -18.17 -0.80 13.87
N ASP A 131 -19.31 -0.26 13.41
CA ASP A 131 -20.61 -0.92 13.22
C ASP A 131 -21.76 0.05 13.55
N LEU A 132 -22.06 0.98 12.63
CA LEU A 132 -23.35 1.69 12.58
C LEU A 132 -23.78 1.94 11.12
N PRO A 133 -25.09 1.88 10.83
CA PRO A 133 -25.65 2.05 9.48
C PRO A 133 -25.45 3.49 8.99
N MET A 134 -25.27 3.61 7.66
CA MET A 134 -25.02 4.82 6.86
C MET A 134 -25.57 6.11 7.48
N GLN A 135 -24.75 6.78 8.31
CA GLN A 135 -25.09 8.07 8.88
C GLN A 135 -25.10 9.14 7.78
N LYS A 136 -26.07 10.07 7.83
CA LYS A 136 -26.09 11.28 6.99
C LYS A 136 -24.73 11.98 7.10
N GLY A 137 -24.05 12.18 5.96
CA GLY A 137 -22.79 12.92 5.87
C GLY A 137 -21.53 12.09 5.60
N VAL A 138 -21.60 10.76 5.58
CA VAL A 138 -20.48 9.91 5.16
C VAL A 138 -20.41 9.84 3.63
N LYS A 139 -19.36 10.44 3.04
CA LYS A 139 -19.05 10.30 1.61
C LYS A 139 -18.28 8.99 1.37
N SER A 140 -18.37 8.46 0.16
CA SER A 140 -17.59 7.30 -0.25
C SER A 140 -17.20 7.34 -1.72
N VAL A 141 -16.07 6.71 -2.04
CA VAL A 141 -15.57 6.56 -3.40
C VAL A 141 -14.98 5.18 -3.58
N GLU A 142 -15.19 4.60 -4.77
CA GLU A 142 -14.64 3.29 -5.12
C GLU A 142 -13.43 3.45 -6.05
N VAL A 143 -12.30 2.93 -5.60
CA VAL A 143 -11.03 2.87 -6.34
C VAL A 143 -10.88 1.47 -6.92
N ASP A 144 -10.64 1.37 -8.23
CA ASP A 144 -10.64 0.08 -8.91
C ASP A 144 -9.35 -0.70 -8.66
N ILE A 145 -8.22 -0.01 -8.54
CA ILE A 145 -6.92 -0.60 -8.19
C ILE A 145 -6.20 0.31 -7.20
N VAL A 146 -5.76 -0.23 -6.07
CA VAL A 146 -4.85 0.42 -5.14
C VAL A 146 -3.47 -0.20 -5.35
N ALA A 147 -2.54 0.60 -5.86
CA ALA A 147 -1.21 0.20 -6.31
C ALA A 147 -0.10 0.98 -5.60
N ASN A 148 1.15 0.65 -5.93
CA ASN A 148 2.35 1.25 -5.36
C ASN A 148 2.31 1.27 -3.82
N ASP A 149 1.96 0.13 -3.22
CA ASP A 149 1.83 -0.05 -1.77
C ASP A 149 0.88 0.98 -1.10
N GLY A 150 -0.20 1.33 -1.80
CA GLY A 150 -1.21 2.28 -1.32
C GLY A 150 -1.01 3.73 -1.75
N LEU A 151 0.12 4.07 -2.39
CA LEU A 151 0.45 5.43 -2.83
C LEU A 151 -0.09 5.80 -4.21
N GLU A 152 -0.72 4.86 -4.93
CA GLU A 152 -1.40 5.14 -6.19
C GLU A 152 -2.82 4.57 -6.18
N TRP A 153 -3.79 5.42 -6.54
CA TRP A 153 -5.19 5.05 -6.73
C TRP A 153 -5.55 5.15 -8.19
N VAL A 154 -5.96 4.03 -8.79
CA VAL A 154 -6.33 3.98 -10.19
C VAL A 154 -7.84 3.77 -10.32
N LYS A 155 -8.48 4.68 -11.05
CA LYS A 155 -9.88 4.57 -11.47
C LYS A 155 -9.93 4.24 -12.96
N VAL A 156 -10.65 3.18 -13.32
CA VAL A 156 -10.89 2.81 -14.71
C VAL A 156 -12.33 3.16 -15.03
N ASN A 157 -12.56 3.98 -16.06
CA ASN A 157 -13.89 4.39 -16.45
C ASN A 157 -14.11 4.18 -17.96
N THR A 158 -15.03 3.28 -18.32
CA THR A 158 -15.36 2.92 -19.71
C THR A 158 -16.41 3.85 -20.34
N ILE A 159 -16.56 5.08 -19.84
CA ILE A 159 -17.42 6.11 -20.41
C ILE A 159 -17.02 6.42 -21.86
N THR A 160 -18.00 6.77 -22.70
CA THR A 160 -17.78 7.19 -24.09
C THR A 160 -17.88 8.71 -24.20
N ALA A 161 -17.27 9.30 -25.25
CA ALA A 161 -17.39 10.72 -25.54
C ALA A 161 -18.86 11.19 -25.61
N ARG A 162 -19.71 10.40 -26.28
CA ARG A 162 -21.16 10.67 -26.33
C ARG A 162 -21.79 10.77 -24.94
N ARG A 163 -21.44 9.86 -24.03
CA ARG A 163 -22.00 9.89 -22.67
C ARG A 163 -21.48 11.08 -21.87
N MET A 164 -20.23 11.50 -22.07
CA MET A 164 -19.69 12.71 -21.46
C MET A 164 -20.42 13.97 -21.96
N LEU A 165 -20.70 14.06 -23.25
CA LEU A 165 -21.49 15.17 -23.81
C LEU A 165 -22.90 15.21 -23.23
N TYR A 166 -23.55 14.05 -23.10
CA TYR A 166 -24.86 13.97 -22.45
C TYR A 166 -24.83 14.48 -21.00
N ASP A 167 -23.81 14.09 -20.23
CA ASP A 167 -23.65 14.57 -18.85
C ASP A 167 -23.39 16.10 -18.80
N LEU A 168 -22.69 16.66 -19.79
CA LEU A 168 -22.49 18.11 -19.92
C LEU A 168 -23.80 18.86 -20.23
N THR A 169 -24.57 18.38 -21.20
CA THR A 169 -25.87 18.98 -21.54
C THR A 169 -26.83 18.94 -20.36
N LYS A 170 -26.83 17.82 -19.61
CA LYS A 170 -27.64 17.70 -18.39
C LYS A 170 -27.22 18.68 -17.29
N ALA A 171 -25.95 19.07 -17.24
CA ALA A 171 -25.44 20.10 -16.34
C ALA A 171 -25.79 21.53 -16.81
N GLY A 172 -26.63 21.70 -17.83
CA GLY A 172 -27.09 23.01 -18.31
C GLY A 172 -26.23 23.62 -19.42
N TRP A 173 -25.31 22.86 -20.02
CA TRP A 173 -24.49 23.35 -21.13
C TRP A 173 -25.27 23.34 -22.46
N HIS A 174 -25.37 24.49 -23.13
CA HIS A 174 -25.96 24.65 -24.47
C HIS A 174 -24.91 25.15 -25.49
N GLU A 175 -24.99 24.69 -26.75
CA GLU A 175 -24.05 25.05 -27.83
C GLU A 175 -24.01 26.56 -28.16
N ASP A 176 -25.03 27.34 -27.78
CA ASP A 176 -25.21 28.75 -28.12
C ASP A 176 -24.69 29.76 -27.05
N ASP A 177 -24.11 29.33 -25.93
CA ASP A 177 -23.61 30.24 -24.87
C ASP A 177 -22.29 30.97 -25.21
N SER A 178 -22.06 31.23 -26.50
CA SER A 178 -21.03 32.17 -26.97
C SER A 178 -21.64 33.56 -27.15
N SER A 179 -22.14 34.17 -26.07
CA SER A 179 -22.37 35.61 -26.03
C SER A 179 -21.76 36.19 -24.76
N ASP A 180 -20.86 37.15 -24.96
CA ASP A 180 -20.29 38.03 -23.95
C ASP A 180 -21.35 38.52 -22.96
N ASP A 181 -21.36 37.99 -21.74
CA ASP A 181 -21.91 38.67 -20.58
C ASP A 181 -21.08 38.26 -19.35
N GLU A 182 -20.02 39.04 -19.09
CA GLU A 182 -19.36 39.09 -17.79
C GLU A 182 -20.35 39.64 -16.76
N GLN A 183 -20.88 38.79 -15.90
CA GLN A 183 -21.50 39.25 -14.66
C GLN A 183 -21.22 38.31 -13.49
N ASP A 184 -20.63 38.91 -12.46
CA ASP A 184 -20.28 38.36 -11.15
C ASP A 184 -21.33 37.41 -10.57
N ALA A 185 -20.90 36.18 -10.29
CA ALA A 185 -21.53 35.32 -9.29
C ALA A 185 -20.46 34.61 -8.47
N LEU A 186 -19.97 35.28 -7.41
CA LEU A 186 -19.42 34.61 -6.25
C LEU A 186 -20.58 33.92 -5.51
N GLN A 187 -20.96 32.72 -5.96
CA GLN A 187 -21.78 31.79 -5.20
C GLN A 187 -21.02 30.47 -5.01
N ASP A 188 -21.18 29.91 -3.82
CA ASP A 188 -20.53 28.70 -3.29
C ASP A 188 -20.65 27.51 -4.27
N ASP A 189 -19.57 27.22 -4.99
CA ASP A 189 -19.50 26.36 -6.19
C ASP A 189 -19.40 24.84 -5.86
N ASP A 190 -20.28 24.35 -4.98
CA ASP A 190 -20.28 22.94 -4.54
C ASP A 190 -21.38 22.07 -5.20
N ASP A 191 -22.19 22.60 -6.15
CA ASP A 191 -23.35 21.86 -6.70
C ASP A 191 -23.50 21.75 -8.24
N GLU A 192 -22.51 22.07 -9.08
CA GLU A 192 -22.70 22.01 -10.56
C GLU A 192 -21.89 20.93 -11.33
N SER A 193 -20.88 20.30 -10.73
CA SER A 193 -20.15 19.27 -11.49
C SER A 193 -20.96 17.97 -11.60
N GLU A 194 -21.29 17.57 -12.83
CA GLU A 194 -21.87 16.26 -13.17
C GLU A 194 -20.84 15.28 -13.77
N GLY A 195 -21.25 14.02 -13.92
CA GLY A 195 -20.51 13.00 -14.68
C GLY A 195 -19.09 12.70 -14.16
N LEU A 196 -18.15 12.57 -15.10
CA LEU A 196 -16.76 12.15 -14.83
C LEU A 196 -16.00 13.14 -13.94
N LEU A 197 -16.26 14.45 -14.08
CA LEU A 197 -15.59 15.48 -13.29
C LEU A 197 -15.97 15.36 -11.81
N LYS A 198 -17.26 15.12 -11.50
CA LYS A 198 -17.72 14.88 -10.13
C LYS A 198 -17.00 13.69 -9.49
N GLN A 199 -16.85 12.60 -10.25
CA GLN A 199 -16.14 11.40 -9.78
C GLN A 199 -14.66 11.70 -9.51
N ALA A 200 -13.99 12.46 -10.38
CA ALA A 200 -12.60 12.87 -10.19
C ALA A 200 -12.43 13.76 -8.95
N LYS A 201 -13.31 14.76 -8.74
CA LYS A 201 -13.31 15.60 -7.53
C LYS A 201 -13.42 14.75 -6.26
N LEU A 202 -14.37 13.81 -6.20
CA LEU A 202 -14.55 12.90 -5.06
C LEU A 202 -13.33 11.99 -4.80
N LEU A 203 -12.68 11.50 -5.87
CA LEU A 203 -11.45 10.71 -5.75
C LEU A 203 -10.31 11.54 -5.16
N VAL A 204 -10.10 12.76 -5.65
CA VAL A 204 -9.05 13.66 -5.16
C VAL A 204 -9.32 14.07 -3.72
N GLU A 205 -10.57 14.38 -3.37
CA GLU A 205 -10.99 14.69 -2.01
C GLU A 205 -10.66 13.53 -1.04
N ALA A 206 -11.05 12.32 -1.39
CA ALA A 206 -10.76 11.12 -0.60
C ALA A 206 -9.25 10.82 -0.50
N ALA A 207 -8.50 11.06 -1.59
CA ALA A 207 -7.05 10.87 -1.63
C ALA A 207 -6.33 11.86 -0.71
N LYS A 208 -6.75 13.14 -0.67
CA LYS A 208 -6.20 14.16 0.24
C LYS A 208 -6.43 13.84 1.72
N LEU A 209 -7.50 13.12 2.04
CA LEU A 209 -7.79 12.67 3.40
C LEU A 209 -7.14 11.32 3.75
N SER A 210 -6.70 10.56 2.76
CA SER A 210 -6.08 9.26 2.95
C SER A 210 -4.57 9.37 3.07
N ARG A 211 -3.99 8.73 4.08
CA ARG A 211 -2.57 8.79 4.37
C ARG A 211 -1.97 7.39 4.37
N THR A 212 -0.89 7.22 3.62
CA THR A 212 -0.10 6.00 3.56
C THR A 212 1.36 6.43 3.58
N LYS A 213 2.14 5.94 4.56
CA LYS A 213 3.56 6.34 4.74
C LYS A 213 3.77 7.86 4.66
N TYR A 214 2.95 8.60 5.41
CA TYR A 214 2.98 10.08 5.48
C TYR A 214 2.73 10.79 4.14
N GLN A 215 2.10 10.11 3.19
CA GLN A 215 1.81 10.64 1.86
C GLN A 215 0.36 10.42 1.50
N ASN A 216 -0.14 11.31 0.64
CA ASN A 216 -1.43 11.15 -0.01
C ASN A 216 -1.24 10.35 -1.31
N PRO A 217 -2.13 9.39 -1.60
CA PRO A 217 -2.06 8.65 -2.85
C PRO A 217 -2.25 9.57 -4.05
N LYS A 218 -1.49 9.32 -5.12
CA LYS A 218 -1.71 9.95 -6.42
C LYS A 218 -2.88 9.30 -7.12
N VAL A 219 -3.72 10.10 -7.77
CA VAL A 219 -4.89 9.60 -8.50
C VAL A 219 -4.58 9.51 -9.99
N ARG A 220 -4.88 8.34 -10.57
CA ARG A 220 -4.79 8.08 -12.01
C ARG A 220 -6.14 7.63 -12.56
N LEU A 221 -6.58 8.24 -13.65
CA LEU A 221 -7.83 7.96 -14.33
C LEU A 221 -7.54 7.36 -15.71
N VAL A 222 -8.06 6.14 -15.95
CA VAL A 222 -7.86 5.39 -17.19
C VAL A 222 -9.17 5.32 -17.97
N LEU A 223 -9.16 5.83 -19.19
CA LEU A 223 -10.32 6.03 -20.06
C LEU A 223 -10.16 5.22 -21.36
N PRO A 224 -10.42 3.89 -21.35
CA PRO A 224 -10.15 3.01 -22.50
C PRO A 224 -11.08 3.19 -23.70
N ARG A 225 -11.96 4.19 -23.69
CA ARG A 225 -12.89 4.51 -24.79
C ARG A 225 -12.90 5.99 -25.17
N ILE A 226 -11.97 6.76 -24.62
CA ILE A 226 -11.78 8.17 -24.94
C ILE A 226 -10.46 8.29 -25.68
N THR A 227 -10.49 8.99 -26.80
CA THR A 227 -9.36 9.23 -27.69
C THR A 227 -9.01 10.71 -27.67
N ARG A 228 -7.81 11.08 -28.11
CA ARG A 228 -7.41 12.49 -28.20
C ARG A 228 -8.16 13.26 -29.28
N ASP A 229 -8.72 12.54 -30.25
CA ASP A 229 -9.49 13.10 -31.37
C ASP A 229 -10.98 13.28 -31.02
N ASP A 230 -11.40 12.97 -29.79
CA ASP A 230 -12.76 13.23 -29.32
C ASP A 230 -13.08 14.74 -29.30
N PRO A 231 -14.37 15.13 -29.34
CA PRO A 231 -14.77 16.53 -29.49
C PRO A 231 -14.14 17.48 -28.45
N PRO A 232 -13.89 18.78 -28.79
CA PRO A 232 -13.22 19.74 -27.91
C PRO A 232 -13.81 19.86 -26.50
N HIS A 233 -15.13 19.67 -26.36
CA HIS A 233 -15.82 19.66 -25.08
C HIS A 233 -15.34 18.53 -24.15
N VAL A 234 -15.08 17.33 -24.70
CA VAL A 234 -14.49 16.22 -23.95
C VAL A 234 -13.09 16.61 -23.48
N ALA A 235 -12.27 17.19 -24.36
CA ALA A 235 -10.94 17.66 -24.01
C ALA A 235 -10.97 18.69 -22.87
N LYS A 236 -11.91 19.65 -22.88
CA LYS A 236 -12.09 20.63 -21.79
C LYS A 236 -12.36 19.95 -20.44
N VAL A 237 -13.21 18.91 -20.40
CA VAL A 237 -13.44 18.13 -19.17
C VAL A 237 -12.16 17.41 -18.71
N LEU A 238 -11.40 16.82 -19.63
CA LEU A 238 -10.15 16.15 -19.29
C LEU A 238 -9.10 17.13 -18.74
N GLU A 239 -9.00 18.34 -19.31
CA GLU A 239 -8.12 19.39 -18.79
C GLU A 239 -8.55 19.86 -17.39
N SER A 240 -9.85 20.03 -17.15
CA SER A 240 -10.37 20.31 -15.79
C SER A 240 -10.01 19.21 -14.79
N ILE A 241 -10.05 17.93 -15.20
CA ILE A 241 -9.64 16.81 -14.35
C ILE A 241 -8.12 16.84 -14.10
N LYS A 242 -7.31 17.11 -15.12
CA LYS A 242 -5.85 17.23 -14.98
C LYS A 242 -5.46 18.39 -14.06
N ALA A 243 -6.19 19.51 -14.11
CA ALA A 243 -5.98 20.67 -13.23
C ALA A 243 -6.17 20.33 -11.74
N LEU A 244 -6.91 19.26 -11.40
CA LEU A 244 -7.01 18.73 -10.03
C LEU A 244 -5.77 17.94 -9.58
N GLY A 245 -4.77 17.75 -10.45
CA GLY A 245 -3.59 16.92 -10.21
C GLY A 245 -3.79 15.43 -10.54
N VAL A 246 -4.86 15.08 -11.27
CA VAL A 246 -5.13 13.70 -11.70
C VAL A 246 -4.35 13.37 -12.97
N THR A 247 -3.66 12.24 -12.97
CA THR A 247 -3.05 11.70 -14.20
C THR A 247 -4.14 11.05 -15.05
N VAL A 248 -4.39 11.57 -16.26
CA VAL A 248 -5.41 11.03 -17.18
C VAL A 248 -4.73 10.23 -18.30
N GLN A 249 -5.23 9.02 -18.56
CA GLN A 249 -4.79 8.15 -19.66
C GLN A 249 -5.95 7.88 -20.62
N THR A 250 -5.79 8.33 -21.86
CA THR A 250 -6.68 8.02 -23.00
C THR A 250 -6.22 6.75 -23.73
N VAL A 251 -6.95 6.28 -24.73
CA VAL A 251 -6.63 5.04 -25.48
C VAL A 251 -5.17 4.99 -25.94
N GLU A 252 -4.64 6.13 -26.39
CA GLU A 252 -3.28 6.31 -26.90
C GLU A 252 -2.20 6.24 -25.81
N ASP A 253 -2.57 6.53 -24.56
CA ASP A 253 -1.67 6.51 -23.40
C ASP A 253 -1.66 5.16 -22.67
N ILE A 254 -2.62 4.29 -22.96
CA ILE A 254 -2.77 3.00 -22.30
C ILE A 254 -1.73 2.03 -22.88
N PRO A 255 -0.81 1.50 -22.04
CA PRO A 255 0.19 0.56 -22.52
C PRO A 255 -0.46 -0.75 -22.97
N ALA A 256 0.18 -1.43 -23.92
CA ALA A 256 -0.23 -2.78 -24.31
C ALA A 256 -0.27 -3.70 -23.09
N THR A 257 -1.33 -4.50 -22.98
CA THR A 257 -1.53 -5.41 -21.84
C THR A 257 -0.43 -6.47 -21.82
N PRO A 258 0.40 -6.53 -20.76
CA PRO A 258 1.44 -7.55 -20.67
C PRO A 258 0.87 -8.91 -20.27
N GLU A 259 1.60 -9.98 -20.59
CA GLU A 259 1.33 -11.35 -20.10
C GLU A 259 1.51 -11.42 -18.59
N LEU A 260 0.58 -12.07 -17.87
CA LEU A 260 0.62 -12.12 -16.40
C LEU A 260 1.94 -12.67 -15.88
N SER A 261 2.45 -13.75 -16.47
CA SER A 261 3.70 -14.40 -16.08
C SER A 261 4.91 -13.46 -16.08
N SER A 262 4.91 -12.44 -16.96
CA SER A 262 5.97 -11.44 -17.06
C SER A 262 5.89 -10.35 -15.98
N VAL A 263 4.74 -10.18 -15.32
CA VAL A 263 4.48 -9.08 -14.37
C VAL A 263 4.02 -9.52 -12.98
N ILE A 264 3.71 -10.81 -12.80
CA ILE A 264 3.13 -11.34 -11.56
C ILE A 264 3.97 -11.01 -10.32
N GLY A 265 5.31 -11.02 -10.45
CA GLY A 265 6.24 -10.70 -9.37
C GLY A 265 6.13 -9.24 -8.91
N ARG A 266 6.12 -8.28 -9.86
CA ARG A 266 6.04 -6.84 -9.55
C ARG A 266 4.66 -6.39 -9.11
N MET A 267 3.61 -7.14 -9.44
CA MET A 267 2.25 -6.88 -8.97
C MET A 267 2.12 -7.11 -7.46
N VAL A 268 2.99 -7.91 -6.85
CA VAL A 268 3.01 -8.16 -5.40
C VAL A 268 3.85 -7.11 -4.68
N VAL A 269 3.39 -6.68 -3.51
CA VAL A 269 4.16 -5.76 -2.65
C VAL A 269 5.49 -6.42 -2.26
N ASP A 270 6.59 -5.78 -2.62
CA ASP A 270 7.91 -6.06 -2.06
C ASP A 270 8.12 -5.15 -0.84
N PRO A 271 8.15 -5.70 0.39
CA PRO A 271 8.32 -4.91 1.60
C PRO A 271 9.68 -4.21 1.68
N PHE A 272 10.66 -4.60 0.84
CA PHE A 272 12.03 -4.11 0.87
C PHE A 272 12.37 -3.19 -0.31
N ALA A 273 11.44 -2.96 -1.24
CA ALA A 273 11.70 -2.21 -2.47
C ALA A 273 12.21 -0.78 -2.24
N ASN A 274 11.80 -0.15 -1.14
CA ASN A 274 12.17 1.22 -0.79
C ASN A 274 13.16 1.30 0.38
N PHE A 275 13.77 0.17 0.78
CA PHE A 275 14.78 0.19 1.83
C PHE A 275 16.01 0.96 1.38
N SER A 276 16.56 1.78 2.26
CA SER A 276 17.86 2.41 2.06
C SER A 276 19.00 1.39 2.00
N ASP A 277 20.12 1.76 1.37
CA ASP A 277 21.33 0.93 1.29
C ASP A 277 22.01 0.72 2.65
N VAL A 278 21.72 1.61 3.60
CA VAL A 278 22.16 1.54 4.99
C VAL A 278 20.92 1.46 5.87
N LEU A 279 20.80 0.43 6.71
CA LEU A 279 19.69 0.29 7.65
C LEU A 279 20.11 0.70 9.06
N ASN A 280 19.26 1.51 9.68
CA ASN A 280 19.38 1.85 11.09
C ASN A 280 18.66 0.80 11.93
N VAL A 281 19.39 0.16 12.85
CA VAL A 281 18.90 -0.96 13.65
C VAL A 281 18.46 -0.47 15.01
N ASP A 282 17.17 -0.60 15.31
CA ASP A 282 16.65 -0.35 16.66
C ASP A 282 17.16 -1.38 17.67
N CYS A 283 17.27 -0.97 18.95
CA CYS A 283 17.66 -1.84 20.06
C CYS A 283 16.83 -3.12 20.12
N THR A 284 15.54 -3.05 19.78
CA THR A 284 14.67 -4.24 19.79
C THR A 284 15.02 -5.26 18.69
N MET A 285 15.60 -4.81 17.57
CA MET A 285 16.06 -5.69 16.51
C MET A 285 17.40 -6.34 16.83
N VAL A 286 18.23 -5.70 17.66
CA VAL A 286 19.45 -6.34 18.19
C VAL A 286 19.11 -7.67 18.86
N PHE A 287 18.03 -7.72 19.66
CA PHE A 287 17.57 -8.97 20.28
C PHE A 287 17.11 -10.02 19.27
N ALA A 288 16.55 -9.62 18.13
CA ALA A 288 16.21 -10.56 17.06
C ALA A 288 17.46 -11.23 16.46
N PHE A 289 18.58 -10.51 16.36
CA PHE A 289 19.84 -11.03 15.81
C PHE A 289 20.66 -11.88 16.78
N ILE A 290 20.38 -11.83 18.09
CA ILE A 290 21.23 -12.53 19.08
C ILE A 290 20.48 -13.56 19.91
N SER A 291 19.16 -13.52 19.97
CA SER A 291 18.35 -14.45 20.78
C SER A 291 18.56 -15.90 20.37
N ASP A 292 18.69 -16.81 21.33
CA ASP A 292 18.76 -18.26 21.04
C ASP A 292 17.53 -18.75 20.27
N LEU A 293 16.35 -18.18 20.55
CA LEU A 293 15.09 -18.50 19.85
C LEU A 293 15.18 -18.26 18.34
N SER A 294 16.06 -17.37 17.90
CA SER A 294 16.20 -16.99 16.49
C SER A 294 17.27 -17.79 15.76
N HIS A 295 18.05 -18.62 16.47
CA HIS A 295 19.20 -19.34 15.92
C HIS A 295 19.10 -20.86 15.99
N GLY A 296 18.08 -21.42 16.64
CA GLY A 296 17.88 -22.85 16.70
C GLY A 296 16.69 -23.25 17.57
N ARG A 297 16.51 -24.56 17.76
CA ARG A 297 15.50 -25.07 18.68
C ARG A 297 15.90 -24.81 20.12
N VAL A 298 15.01 -24.20 20.88
CA VAL A 298 15.10 -24.06 22.33
C VAL A 298 14.12 -25.03 22.97
N GLU A 299 14.58 -25.84 23.93
CA GLU A 299 13.71 -26.74 24.69
C GLU A 299 12.93 -25.94 25.73
N GLN A 300 11.68 -26.32 25.98
CA GLN A 300 10.82 -25.58 26.89
C GLN A 300 11.16 -25.93 28.34
N GLU A 301 11.36 -24.90 29.16
CA GLU A 301 11.56 -25.02 30.60
C GLU A 301 10.38 -24.46 31.40
N ASP A 302 10.13 -25.01 32.59
CA ASP A 302 8.97 -24.68 33.43
C ASP A 302 8.97 -23.21 33.92
N TRP A 303 10.15 -22.58 33.97
CA TRP A 303 10.31 -21.20 34.44
C TRP A 303 10.16 -20.17 33.31
N TYR A 304 10.01 -20.60 32.06
CA TYR A 304 9.85 -19.67 30.94
C TYR A 304 8.57 -18.87 31.04
N HIS A 305 8.69 -17.57 30.78
CA HIS A 305 7.53 -16.70 30.71
C HIS A 305 6.63 -17.11 29.53
N LYS A 306 5.30 -17.00 29.68
CA LYS A 306 4.33 -17.35 28.62
C LYS A 306 4.60 -16.71 27.26
N PHE A 307 5.21 -15.52 27.25
CA PHE A 307 5.61 -14.85 26.00
C PHE A 307 6.73 -15.57 25.26
N ILE A 308 7.71 -16.14 25.97
CA ILE A 308 8.79 -16.95 25.38
C ILE A 308 8.20 -18.22 24.79
N VAL A 309 7.34 -18.93 25.54
CA VAL A 309 6.66 -20.14 25.07
C VAL A 309 5.88 -19.86 23.79
N LYS A 310 5.11 -18.76 23.75
CA LYS A 310 4.41 -18.35 22.53
C LYS A 310 5.36 -18.02 21.37
N GLN A 311 6.49 -17.36 21.64
CA GLN A 311 7.50 -17.09 20.60
C GLN A 311 8.11 -18.38 20.05
N MET A 312 8.31 -19.41 20.88
CA MET A 312 8.77 -20.73 20.44
C MET A 312 7.76 -21.42 19.53
N GLU A 313 6.46 -21.32 19.84
CA GLU A 313 5.38 -21.86 18.99
C GLU A 313 5.37 -21.18 17.62
N VAL A 314 5.44 -19.84 17.58
CA VAL A 314 5.44 -19.11 16.31
C VAL A 314 6.71 -19.39 15.52
N GLU A 315 7.88 -19.51 16.16
CA GLU A 315 9.14 -19.83 15.47
C GLU A 315 9.08 -21.20 14.77
N LYS A 316 8.35 -22.18 15.32
CA LYS A 316 8.16 -23.50 14.68
C LYS A 316 7.42 -23.41 13.35
N GLU A 317 6.54 -22.42 13.19
CA GLU A 317 5.75 -22.21 11.98
C GLU A 317 6.41 -21.25 10.99
N ASP A 318 7.10 -20.22 11.50
CA ASP A 318 7.69 -19.16 10.71
C ASP A 318 8.95 -18.58 11.37
N LEU A 319 10.11 -18.95 10.82
CA LEU A 319 11.43 -18.58 11.34
C LEU A 319 11.71 -17.09 11.13
N LEU A 320 12.04 -16.35 12.20
CA LEU A 320 12.17 -14.90 12.12
C LEU A 320 13.38 -14.43 11.30
N LEU A 321 14.57 -14.96 11.60
CA LEU A 321 15.77 -14.54 10.88
C LEU A 321 15.75 -14.96 9.41
N PRO A 322 15.58 -16.24 9.05
CA PRO A 322 15.60 -16.69 7.66
C PRO A 322 14.48 -16.12 6.80
N ASN A 323 13.26 -16.01 7.32
CA ASN A 323 12.11 -15.65 6.48
C ASN A 323 11.87 -14.14 6.41
N HIS A 324 12.35 -13.36 7.39
CA HIS A 324 12.01 -11.93 7.49
C HIS A 324 13.22 -11.02 7.65
N VAL A 325 14.04 -11.23 8.69
CA VAL A 325 15.07 -10.24 9.07
C VAL A 325 16.29 -10.29 8.15
N TRP A 326 16.81 -11.47 7.82
CA TRP A 326 17.91 -11.58 6.86
C TRP A 326 17.53 -11.13 5.45
N PRO A 327 16.35 -11.48 4.90
CA PRO A 327 15.88 -10.91 3.64
C PRO A 327 15.76 -9.38 3.68
N ALA A 328 15.32 -8.82 4.82
CA ALA A 328 15.24 -7.36 5.00
C ALA A 328 16.63 -6.71 4.97
N CYS A 329 17.64 -7.35 5.58
CA CYS A 329 19.00 -6.86 5.59
C CYS A 329 19.69 -7.04 4.23
N ALA A 330 19.60 -8.23 3.64
CA ALA A 330 20.34 -8.63 2.44
C ALA A 330 21.83 -8.22 2.54
N SER A 331 22.38 -7.60 1.50
CA SER A 331 23.75 -7.09 1.45
C SER A 331 23.92 -5.66 2.00
N ARG A 332 22.90 -5.10 2.67
CA ARG A 332 22.92 -3.71 3.15
C ARG A 332 23.85 -3.53 4.32
N LYS A 333 24.37 -2.30 4.46
CA LYS A 333 25.16 -1.93 5.63
C LYS A 333 24.23 -1.72 6.83
N LEU A 334 24.63 -2.16 8.00
CA LEU A 334 23.82 -2.11 9.22
C LEU A 334 24.51 -1.20 10.23
N VAL A 335 23.75 -0.23 10.77
CA VAL A 335 24.25 0.74 11.76
C VAL A 335 23.34 0.73 12.99
N CYS A 336 23.89 0.98 14.16
CA CYS A 336 23.14 1.10 15.40
C CYS A 336 23.70 2.24 16.23
N THR A 337 22.82 3.05 16.83
CA THR A 337 23.25 4.17 17.68
C THR A 337 23.93 3.65 18.95
N ARG A 338 24.99 4.32 19.42
CA ARG A 338 25.74 3.89 20.62
C ARG A 338 24.84 3.63 21.83
N LEU A 339 23.89 4.53 22.10
CA LEU A 339 22.95 4.39 23.21
C LEU A 339 22.09 3.11 23.11
N ALA A 340 21.71 2.70 21.90
CA ALA A 340 21.00 1.44 21.67
C ALA A 340 21.89 0.22 21.88
N VAL A 341 23.16 0.28 21.44
CA VAL A 341 24.13 -0.79 21.67
C VAL A 341 24.42 -0.95 23.16
N GLU A 342 24.69 0.14 23.87
CA GLU A 342 24.93 0.14 25.32
C GLU A 342 23.73 -0.44 26.08
N ARG A 343 22.51 -0.05 25.72
CA ARG A 343 21.31 -0.62 26.35
C ARG A 343 21.09 -2.09 26.03
N ALA A 344 21.30 -2.52 24.79
CA ALA A 344 21.25 -3.92 24.44
C ALA A 344 22.30 -4.73 25.22
N GLN A 345 23.52 -4.22 25.31
CA GLN A 345 24.64 -4.86 26.02
C GLN A 345 24.33 -5.01 27.50
N GLU A 346 23.88 -3.96 28.18
CA GLU A 346 23.50 -4.02 29.60
C GLU A 346 22.43 -5.09 29.88
N ILE A 347 21.42 -5.19 29.00
CA ILE A 347 20.35 -6.19 29.12
C ILE A 347 20.93 -7.60 28.90
N VAL A 348 21.69 -7.81 27.84
CA VAL A 348 22.30 -9.10 27.49
C VAL A 348 23.26 -9.58 28.59
N ASP A 349 24.06 -8.68 29.16
CA ASP A 349 24.97 -9.01 30.26
C ASP A 349 24.23 -9.44 31.51
N THR A 350 23.08 -8.80 31.79
CA THR A 350 22.27 -9.07 32.97
C THR A 350 21.48 -10.38 32.85
N ILE A 351 20.79 -10.60 31.72
CA ILE A 351 19.83 -11.71 31.60
C ILE A 351 20.21 -12.77 30.56
N GLY A 352 21.10 -12.48 29.61
CA GLY A 352 21.36 -13.33 28.45
C GLY A 352 22.10 -14.65 28.76
N THR A 353 21.89 -15.64 27.90
CA THR A 353 22.68 -16.89 27.88
C THR A 353 24.12 -16.63 27.42
N ASP A 354 25.01 -17.62 27.58
CA ASP A 354 26.40 -17.47 27.12
C ASP A 354 26.49 -17.35 25.59
N THR A 355 25.60 -18.02 24.85
CA THR A 355 25.50 -17.95 23.39
C THR A 355 24.94 -16.61 22.92
N GLU A 356 23.92 -16.06 23.58
CA GLU A 356 23.39 -14.71 23.31
C GLU A 356 24.46 -13.63 23.55
N LYS A 357 25.24 -13.75 24.63
CA LYS A 357 26.37 -12.86 24.93
C LYS A 357 27.45 -12.93 23.85
N LYS A 358 27.82 -14.12 23.40
CA LYS A 358 28.79 -14.30 22.31
C LYS A 358 28.30 -13.70 20.99
N ARG A 359 27.04 -13.92 20.62
CA ARG A 359 26.45 -13.30 19.41
C ARG A 359 26.41 -11.78 19.51
N MET A 360 26.13 -11.20 20.69
CA MET A 360 26.22 -9.75 20.89
C MET A 360 27.64 -9.21 20.62
N ARG A 361 28.68 -9.89 21.11
CA ARG A 361 30.07 -9.50 20.85
C ARG A 361 30.44 -9.59 19.37
N LEU A 362 30.03 -10.66 18.70
CA LEU A 362 30.25 -10.84 17.25
C LEU A 362 29.49 -9.79 16.42
N LEU A 363 28.25 -9.46 16.81
CA LEU A 363 27.39 -8.53 16.07
C LEU A 363 28.03 -7.15 15.90
N PHE A 364 28.73 -6.69 16.94
CA PHE A 364 29.35 -5.38 16.99
C PHE A 364 30.89 -5.40 16.96
N GLY A 365 31.50 -6.57 16.76
CA GLY A 365 32.97 -6.71 16.73
C GLY A 365 33.65 -6.27 18.03
N LEU A 366 33.05 -6.57 19.20
CA LEU A 366 33.52 -6.09 20.51
C LEU A 366 34.83 -6.76 20.97
N ASP A 367 35.26 -7.82 20.29
CA ASP A 367 36.50 -8.56 20.56
C ASP A 367 37.73 -7.98 19.84
N GLY A 368 37.55 -6.95 18.99
CA GLY A 368 38.62 -6.33 18.22
C GLY A 368 38.36 -6.39 16.71
N PRO A 369 39.36 -6.04 15.88
CA PRO A 369 39.24 -6.06 14.43
C PRO A 369 39.07 -7.51 13.95
N SER A 370 38.01 -7.77 13.17
CA SER A 370 37.76 -9.05 12.51
C SER A 370 37.20 -8.81 11.12
N THR A 371 37.43 -9.74 10.20
CA THR A 371 36.83 -9.66 8.86
C THR A 371 35.36 -10.07 8.90
N ASN A 372 34.63 -9.73 7.84
CA ASN A 372 33.23 -10.13 7.71
C ASN A 372 33.08 -11.67 7.71
N GLU A 373 34.02 -12.37 7.06
CA GLU A 373 34.06 -13.83 6.97
C GLU A 373 34.26 -14.46 8.35
N GLU A 374 35.24 -13.97 9.13
CA GLU A 374 35.52 -14.47 10.48
C GLU A 374 34.31 -14.31 11.41
N LEU A 375 33.64 -13.15 11.36
CA LEU A 375 32.45 -12.90 12.16
C LEU A 375 31.28 -13.78 11.72
N THR A 376 31.13 -14.00 10.42
CA THR A 376 30.09 -14.87 9.84
C THR A 376 30.30 -16.33 10.23
N GLU A 377 31.54 -16.82 10.19
CA GLU A 377 31.90 -18.16 10.68
C GLU A 377 31.63 -18.30 12.19
N GLY A 378 31.98 -17.28 12.97
CA GLY A 378 31.66 -17.21 14.40
C GLY A 378 30.16 -17.31 14.65
N PHE A 379 29.33 -16.54 13.92
CA PHE A 379 27.88 -16.61 14.01
C PHE A 379 27.33 -17.98 13.58
N GLN A 380 27.88 -18.56 12.51
CA GLN A 380 27.46 -19.86 12.01
C GLN A 380 27.70 -20.97 13.04
N SER A 381 28.80 -20.90 13.81
CA SER A 381 29.08 -21.85 14.90
C SER A 381 28.06 -21.79 16.05
N LEU A 382 27.32 -20.68 16.15
CA LEU A 382 26.31 -20.41 17.17
C LEU A 382 24.87 -20.47 16.61
N SER A 383 24.68 -21.01 15.40
CA SER A 383 23.37 -21.11 14.77
C SER A 383 23.17 -22.43 14.03
N GLU A 384 21.98 -23.01 14.18
CA GLU A 384 21.50 -24.15 13.40
C GLU A 384 21.08 -23.74 11.98
N TYR A 385 20.83 -22.44 11.76
CA TYR A 385 20.45 -21.90 10.47
C TYR A 385 21.67 -21.42 9.70
N ARG A 386 21.60 -21.54 8.36
CA ARG A 386 22.66 -21.04 7.49
C ARG A 386 22.68 -19.51 7.51
N ILE A 387 23.81 -18.94 7.91
CA ILE A 387 24.02 -17.49 7.87
C ILE A 387 24.18 -17.04 6.40
N PRO A 388 23.49 -15.96 5.97
CA PRO A 388 23.63 -15.45 4.61
C PRO A 388 25.06 -14.93 4.37
N PRO A 389 25.76 -15.37 3.31
CA PRO A 389 27.13 -14.90 3.02
C PRO A 389 27.21 -13.41 2.67
N GLU A 390 26.10 -12.81 2.24
CA GLU A 390 26.00 -11.39 1.94
C GLU A 390 25.80 -10.49 3.18
N TRP A 391 25.51 -11.08 4.35
CA TRP A 391 25.19 -10.34 5.57
C TRP A 391 26.39 -9.54 6.09
N LYS A 392 26.21 -8.22 6.22
CA LYS A 392 27.29 -7.31 6.61
C LYS A 392 27.44 -7.22 8.12
N LEU A 393 28.60 -7.67 8.58
CA LEU A 393 29.12 -7.67 9.94
C LEU A 393 30.53 -7.05 9.98
N PRO A 394 30.91 -6.38 11.08
CA PRO A 394 30.05 -6.06 12.23
C PRO A 394 29.08 -4.91 11.90
N PHE A 395 28.06 -4.72 12.74
CA PHE A 395 27.20 -3.54 12.67
C PHE A 395 28.02 -2.33 13.13
N GLU A 396 27.95 -1.22 12.40
CA GLU A 396 28.66 0.00 12.76
C GLU A 396 27.94 0.70 13.92
N ILE A 397 28.71 1.08 14.94
CA ILE A 397 28.21 1.88 16.07
C ILE A 397 28.37 3.36 15.73
N VAL A 398 27.27 4.11 15.76
CA VAL A 398 27.26 5.55 15.47
C VAL A 398 26.97 6.39 16.69
N ASP A 399 27.70 7.48 16.85
CA ASP A 399 27.50 8.47 17.90
C ASP A 399 26.47 9.52 17.46
N VAL A 400 25.47 9.74 18.31
CA VAL A 400 24.32 10.59 18.01
C VAL A 400 24.27 11.78 18.96
N ASP A 401 24.38 12.98 18.41
CA ASP A 401 24.03 14.21 19.10
C ASP A 401 22.57 14.59 18.78
N LEU A 402 21.68 14.35 19.73
CA LEU A 402 20.26 14.65 19.60
C LEU A 402 19.98 16.13 19.34
N SER A 403 20.81 17.04 19.85
CA SER A 403 20.60 18.48 19.65
C SER A 403 20.85 18.87 18.19
N THR A 404 21.96 18.37 17.62
CA THR A 404 22.29 18.53 16.20
C THR A 404 21.25 17.87 15.30
N ILE A 405 20.81 16.65 15.61
CA ILE A 405 19.79 15.95 14.81
C ILE A 405 18.47 16.72 14.78
N LYS A 406 17.96 17.11 15.96
CA LYS A 406 16.68 17.84 16.07
C LYS A 406 16.70 19.15 15.30
N SER A 407 17.84 19.84 15.22
CA SER A 407 17.98 21.08 14.45
C SER A 407 17.77 20.90 12.94
N LYS A 408 17.96 19.68 12.43
CA LYS A 408 17.80 19.33 11.01
C LYS A 408 16.45 18.68 10.70
N LEU A 409 15.66 18.35 11.71
CA LEU A 409 14.36 17.72 11.55
C LEU A 409 13.24 18.76 11.44
N PRO A 410 12.10 18.39 10.82
CA PRO A 410 10.93 19.25 10.80
C PRO A 410 10.49 19.62 12.23
N PRO A 411 9.87 20.81 12.44
CA PRO A 411 9.46 21.28 13.78
C PRO A 411 8.61 20.28 14.57
N ILE A 412 7.83 19.43 13.87
CA ILE A 412 7.01 18.36 14.45
C ILE A 412 7.85 17.33 15.25
N ALA A 413 9.15 17.19 14.98
CA ALA A 413 10.03 16.31 15.73
C ALA A 413 10.14 16.70 17.21
N ASN A 414 9.94 17.98 17.55
CA ASN A 414 9.90 18.44 18.95
C ASN A 414 8.69 17.88 19.70
N GLU A 415 7.53 17.77 19.03
CA GLU A 415 6.34 17.15 19.62
C GLU A 415 6.56 15.65 19.86
N ILE A 416 7.24 14.98 18.94
CA ILE A 416 7.61 13.56 19.08
C ILE A 416 8.64 13.38 20.21
N ALA A 417 9.58 14.31 20.36
CA ALA A 417 10.59 14.23 21.43
C ALA A 417 9.95 14.23 22.82
N ASN A 418 8.80 14.88 22.99
CA ASN A 418 8.09 14.92 24.28
C ASN A 418 7.46 13.58 24.69
N ILE A 419 7.27 12.65 23.75
CA ILE A 419 6.62 11.35 24.01
C ILE A 419 7.59 10.16 23.94
N LEU A 420 8.80 10.36 23.39
CA LEU A 420 9.79 9.31 23.24
C LEU A 420 10.86 9.39 24.34
N SER A 421 11.31 8.24 24.83
CA SER A 421 12.51 8.15 25.66
C SER A 421 13.78 8.52 24.88
N ASP A 422 14.85 8.89 25.58
CA ASP A 422 16.13 9.26 24.95
C ASP A 422 16.68 8.15 24.04
N LEU A 423 16.52 6.88 24.43
CA LEU A 423 16.87 5.73 23.60
C LEU A 423 16.09 5.76 22.27
N ASN A 424 14.77 5.86 22.32
CA ASN A 424 13.94 5.90 21.12
C ASN A 424 14.23 7.15 20.28
N GLN A 425 14.44 8.30 20.90
CA GLN A 425 14.84 9.51 20.20
C GLN A 425 16.15 9.30 19.44
N SER A 426 17.17 8.70 20.08
CA SER A 426 18.47 8.46 19.45
C SER A 426 18.34 7.63 18.18
N VAL A 427 17.58 6.54 18.22
CA VAL A 427 17.39 5.63 17.08
C VAL A 427 16.51 6.26 16.00
N PHE A 428 15.28 6.65 16.34
CA PHE A 428 14.29 7.03 15.33
C PHE A 428 14.57 8.40 14.72
N PHE A 429 15.13 9.36 15.47
CA PHE A 429 15.53 10.65 14.90
C PHE A 429 16.80 10.54 14.05
N TYR A 430 17.72 9.63 14.39
CA TYR A 430 18.86 9.34 13.53
C TYR A 430 18.42 8.76 12.19
N GLY A 431 17.55 7.74 12.20
CA GLY A 431 16.95 7.22 10.97
C GLY A 431 16.22 8.29 10.16
N TRP A 432 15.41 9.12 10.82
CA TRP A 432 14.69 10.20 10.15
C TRP A 432 15.63 11.22 9.49
N GLN A 433 16.64 11.68 10.20
CA GLN A 433 17.52 12.76 9.73
C GLN A 433 18.46 12.29 8.62
N THR A 434 18.90 11.03 8.67
CA THR A 434 19.77 10.43 7.65
C THR A 434 19.00 9.95 6.42
N GLY A 435 17.68 9.75 6.54
CA GLY A 435 16.88 9.11 5.52
C GLY A 435 17.06 7.59 5.46
N TYR A 436 17.70 6.98 6.46
CA TYR A 436 17.84 5.53 6.56
C TYR A 436 16.55 4.89 7.05
N THR A 437 16.14 3.81 6.38
CA THR A 437 15.10 2.91 6.86
C THR A 437 15.50 2.36 8.22
N THR A 438 14.67 2.61 9.22
CA THR A 438 14.85 2.08 10.56
C THR A 438 14.13 0.75 10.69
N ILE A 439 14.86 -0.34 10.95
CA ILE A 439 14.26 -1.63 11.26
C ILE A 439 13.98 -1.72 12.76
N SER A 440 12.74 -2.02 13.13
CA SER A 440 12.31 -2.09 14.54
C SER A 440 11.27 -3.19 14.75
N SER A 441 11.17 -3.71 15.97
CA SER A 441 10.00 -4.50 16.39
C SER A 441 9.10 -3.73 17.38
N HIS A 442 9.43 -2.47 17.65
CA HIS A 442 8.75 -1.62 18.64
C HIS A 442 7.52 -0.91 18.05
N ARG A 443 6.45 -1.69 17.82
CA ARG A 443 5.22 -1.24 17.16
C ARG A 443 4.57 -0.02 17.83
N VAL A 444 4.63 0.07 19.17
CA VAL A 444 4.03 1.17 19.93
C VAL A 444 4.69 2.49 19.56
N VAL A 445 6.02 2.56 19.62
CA VAL A 445 6.78 3.78 19.27
C VAL A 445 6.57 4.18 17.81
N ALA A 446 6.66 3.23 16.88
CA ALA A 446 6.40 3.53 15.47
C ALA A 446 4.99 4.12 15.26
N LYS A 447 3.99 3.58 15.96
CA LYS A 447 2.62 4.08 15.86
C LYS A 447 2.42 5.43 16.55
N ASP A 448 3.11 5.67 17.66
CA ASP A 448 3.08 6.94 18.37
C ASP A 448 3.73 8.06 17.55
N ILE A 449 4.85 7.78 16.88
CA ILE A 449 5.47 8.68 15.88
C ILE A 449 4.45 8.98 14.78
N GLU A 450 3.87 7.94 14.17
CA GLU A 450 2.94 8.10 13.05
C GLU A 450 1.71 8.93 13.44
N ASN A 451 1.05 8.58 14.55
CA ASN A 451 -0.13 9.27 15.03
C ASN A 451 0.17 10.74 15.38
N THR A 452 1.34 11.01 15.95
CA THR A 452 1.72 12.38 16.34
C THR A 452 1.94 13.25 15.12
N ILE A 453 2.65 12.74 14.10
CA ILE A 453 2.84 13.44 12.83
C ILE A 453 1.49 13.68 12.17
N GLU A 454 0.67 12.65 12.02
CA GLU A 454 -0.60 12.79 11.31
C GLU A 454 -1.58 13.71 12.04
N ALA A 455 -1.55 13.78 13.38
CA ALA A 455 -2.39 14.68 14.16
C ALA A 455 -1.91 16.15 14.15
N LYS A 456 -0.60 16.40 14.00
CA LYS A 456 0.00 17.73 14.24
C LYS A 456 0.90 18.26 13.10
N ARG A 457 0.94 17.59 11.95
CA ARG A 457 1.84 17.93 10.81
C ARG A 457 1.75 19.38 10.34
N GLY A 458 0.59 20.02 10.44
CA GLY A 458 0.33 21.39 9.96
C GLY A 458 0.34 21.56 8.43
N SER A 459 1.16 20.80 7.71
CA SER A 459 1.26 20.78 6.24
C SER A 459 1.18 19.34 5.70
N GLU A 460 0.70 19.18 4.46
CA GLU A 460 0.63 17.90 3.75
C GLU A 460 2.02 17.35 3.35
N ASP A 461 3.03 18.22 3.26
CA ASP A 461 4.39 17.89 2.83
C ASP A 461 5.25 17.27 3.92
N VAL A 462 4.82 17.34 5.18
CA VAL A 462 5.57 16.75 6.29
C VAL A 462 5.56 15.22 6.15
N ARG A 463 6.77 14.67 6.04
CA ARG A 463 7.05 13.23 6.03
C ARG A 463 7.65 12.82 7.38
N GLY A 464 7.29 11.63 7.84
CA GLY A 464 7.92 11.00 8.99
C GLY A 464 9.13 10.13 8.63
N PRO A 465 9.77 9.51 9.62
CA PRO A 465 10.82 8.53 9.39
C PRO A 465 10.31 7.31 8.64
N ASP A 466 11.14 6.73 7.78
CA ASP A 466 10.88 5.42 7.21
C ASP A 466 11.18 4.33 8.24
N ILE A 467 10.14 3.61 8.66
CA ILE A 467 10.23 2.57 9.69
C ILE A 467 9.65 1.29 9.13
N TRP A 468 10.50 0.26 9.03
CA TRP A 468 10.04 -1.09 8.80
C TRP A 468 9.84 -1.81 10.13
N LEU A 469 8.61 -2.30 10.33
CA LEU A 469 8.25 -3.07 11.50
C LEU A 469 8.39 -4.56 11.20
N SER A 470 9.31 -5.22 11.91
CA SER A 470 9.40 -6.68 11.92
C SER A 470 8.05 -7.28 12.28
N PRO A 471 7.61 -8.35 11.59
CA PRO A 471 6.35 -9.01 11.88
C PRO A 471 6.29 -9.49 13.34
N MET A 472 7.44 -9.83 13.91
CA MET A 472 7.55 -10.38 15.26
C MET A 472 8.62 -9.63 16.07
N ALA A 473 8.32 -9.43 17.35
CA ALA A 473 9.33 -9.03 18.35
C ALA A 473 10.01 -10.27 18.92
N ARG A 474 11.23 -10.11 19.45
CA ARG A 474 12.02 -11.22 20.01
C ARG A 474 12.44 -10.93 21.44
N SER A 475 12.30 -11.93 22.30
CA SER A 475 12.86 -11.92 23.64
C SER A 475 14.18 -12.66 23.65
N LEU A 476 15.06 -12.33 24.58
CA LEU A 476 16.12 -13.25 24.98
C LEU A 476 15.48 -14.42 25.73
N VAL A 477 16.05 -15.62 25.59
CA VAL A 477 15.65 -16.77 26.43
C VAL A 477 16.03 -16.48 27.88
N GLY A 478 17.22 -15.95 28.03
CA GLY A 478 17.81 -15.60 29.31
C GLY A 478 18.09 -16.80 30.22
N ARG A 479 18.26 -16.54 31.52
CA ARG A 479 18.56 -17.56 32.54
C ARG A 479 17.43 -17.68 33.57
N GLU A 480 17.36 -18.83 34.24
CA GLU A 480 16.44 -19.01 35.36
C GLU A 480 16.72 -17.91 36.40
N LYS A 481 15.67 -17.18 36.79
CA LYS A 481 15.79 -16.24 37.90
C LYS A 481 16.07 -17.06 39.15
N GLN A 482 17.26 -16.89 39.75
CA GLN A 482 17.50 -17.37 41.10
C GLN A 482 16.38 -16.83 41.99
N ARG A 483 15.53 -17.73 42.50
CA ARG A 483 14.44 -17.34 43.41
C ARG A 483 15.08 -16.62 44.60
N ARG A 484 14.72 -15.36 44.82
CA ARG A 484 15.10 -14.64 46.05
C ARG A 484 14.61 -15.47 47.24
N GLY A 485 15.54 -16.15 47.91
CA GLY A 485 15.26 -16.99 49.08
C GLY A 485 15.75 -18.43 49.03
N ALA A 486 16.30 -18.92 47.92
CA ALA A 486 17.05 -20.18 47.93
C ALA A 486 18.44 -19.92 48.55
N LYS A 487 18.55 -20.09 49.88
CA LYS A 487 19.84 -20.31 50.53
C LYS A 487 20.17 -21.80 50.40
N ASP A 488 21.42 -22.08 50.08
CA ASP A 488 22.04 -23.40 50.15
C ASP A 488 21.86 -24.06 51.53
#